data_AF-A0A7L5JMS9-F1
#
_entry.id   AF-A0A7L5JMS9-F1
#
_cell.length_a   1.000
_cell.length_b   1.000
_cell.length_c   1.000
_cell.angle_alpha   90.00
_cell.angle_beta   90.00
_cell.angle_gamma   90.00
#
_symmetry.space_group_name_H-M   'P 1'
#
loop_
_entity.id
_entity.type
_entity.pdbx_description
1 polymer ?
#
loop_
_entity_poly.entity_id
_entity_poly.type
_entity_poly.pdbx_seq_one_letter_code
_entity_poly.pdbx_strand_id
1 'polypeptide(L)'
;MELGFNRKESRVVNNLVINHDFTNAIIFGRTGSGKTSCAILPNIEDRIKDDFGVLVYDFKGNLHTQVKYIANKYDKLNKVIEIGKPWGAKINLFDYLNLNYLSLIASNNSERDPYWDNAARSLFETVAKIHKDINYLVKELYHSWAREYSHSDIRELEFLKELSFKQVLKYVNCIDSMKEFVQNASRAIDFIESQINKINFTKDLKQEYEQYLESYKFRCVKLKDLVETLEYYKNIKKDTDTGRSAVLNHLNSVLMDVASKDFLNSSKIDVVEELRAGKIVIIDVSTLNENSMNILNLAIYTRLQRGLFSSMHPVTIFIDEAQKILNKDYLPQVDVCRESKFEYILTTQDEVLLENKLGESKFEELYTNIVSKYSFATNSNEIKGKFEYIDLNTMKKATAQPMFFESKDLIKVEHQFQKSNLILAFSDYEAYIDEIYILKYDEKLIEDYKVLVQTIDNDIFETKYISYPDFQSFKKKYSYSDNSYRHYFIDDFEFNEYEELIVENINEEEIETSLDDDSSVDEIVKRIKKLMLDDETA
;
A
#
# COMPACT_ATOMS: atom_id res chain seq x y z
N MET A 1 5.38 34.08 59.70
CA MET A 1 4.09 34.57 59.16
C MET A 1 4.27 34.62 57.66
N GLU A 2 4.11 33.48 56.99
CA GLU A 2 4.22 33.38 55.53
C GLU A 2 2.88 33.77 54.92
N LEU A 3 2.86 34.88 54.19
CA LEU A 3 1.73 35.32 53.40
C LEU A 3 1.59 34.39 52.19
N GLY A 4 0.72 33.38 52.34
CA GLY A 4 0.33 32.49 51.26
C GLY A 4 -0.49 33.23 50.21
N PHE A 5 0.11 33.51 49.05
CA PHE A 5 -0.63 33.82 47.85
C PHE A 5 -1.27 32.54 47.32
N ASN A 6 -2.53 32.31 47.72
CA ASN A 6 -3.39 31.31 47.13
C ASN A 6 -3.80 31.79 45.72
N ARG A 7 -2.88 31.77 44.76
CA ARG A 7 -3.24 31.87 43.34
C ARG A 7 -3.99 30.58 43.02
N LYS A 8 -5.32 30.65 42.93
CA LYS A 8 -6.08 29.70 42.13
C LYS A 8 -5.49 29.77 40.72
N GLU A 9 -4.60 28.84 40.38
CA GLU A 9 -4.19 28.62 38.99
C GLU A 9 -5.50 28.38 38.22
N SER A 10 -5.92 29.35 37.42
CA SER A 10 -6.99 29.15 36.46
C SER A 10 -6.47 28.09 35.49
N ARG A 11 -6.85 26.83 35.70
CA ARG A 11 -6.51 25.75 34.77
C ARG A 11 -7.26 26.04 33.48
N VAL A 12 -6.53 26.59 32.51
CA VAL A 12 -7.05 26.78 31.15
C VAL A 12 -7.27 25.39 30.58
N VAL A 13 -8.52 25.08 30.25
CA VAL A 13 -8.90 23.87 29.53
C VAL A 13 -8.83 24.23 28.05
N ASN A 14 -7.90 23.62 27.33
CA ASN A 14 -7.71 23.85 25.90
C ASN A 14 -7.63 22.50 25.17
N ASN A 15 -8.18 22.44 23.96
CA ASN A 15 -7.83 21.37 23.04
C ASN A 15 -6.37 21.56 22.63
N LEU A 16 -5.56 20.51 22.77
CA LEU A 16 -4.18 20.54 22.30
C LEU A 16 -4.18 20.33 20.78
N VAL A 17 -4.36 21.43 20.04
CA VAL A 17 -4.35 21.45 18.56
C VAL A 17 -3.08 22.15 18.09
N ILE A 18 -2.33 21.49 17.23
CA ILE A 18 -1.11 21.98 16.60
C ILE A 18 -1.49 22.88 15.43
N ASN A 19 -0.81 24.01 15.30
CA ASN A 19 -1.03 24.95 14.20
C ASN A 19 -0.69 24.31 12.83
N HIS A 20 -1.27 24.84 11.76
CA HIS A 20 -1.05 24.38 10.38
C HIS A 20 0.18 25.05 9.75
N ASP A 21 1.30 25.09 10.48
CA ASP A 21 2.54 25.77 10.06
C ASP A 21 3.62 24.81 9.54
N PHE A 22 3.32 23.51 9.51
CA PHE A 22 4.19 22.44 9.01
C PHE A 22 5.54 22.34 9.75
N THR A 23 5.55 22.71 11.03
CA THR A 23 6.76 22.69 11.87
C THR A 23 6.97 21.40 12.67
N ASN A 24 6.13 20.40 12.40
CA ASN A 24 6.04 19.13 13.10
C ASN A 24 5.73 19.28 14.61
N ALA A 25 5.28 18.20 15.23
CA ALA A 25 5.02 18.16 16.67
C ALA A 25 5.44 16.83 17.29
N ILE A 26 5.89 16.89 18.54
CA ILE A 26 6.18 15.72 19.37
C ILE A 26 5.52 15.85 20.74
N ILE A 27 4.86 14.78 21.15
CA ILE A 27 4.14 14.68 22.41
C ILE A 27 4.66 13.49 23.23
N PHE A 28 5.18 13.79 24.42
CA PHE A 28 5.68 12.80 25.38
C PHE A 28 4.61 12.40 26.40
N GLY A 29 4.72 11.18 26.95
CA GLY A 29 3.85 10.73 28.04
C GLY A 29 3.73 9.21 28.13
N ARG A 30 3.66 8.66 29.34
CA ARG A 30 3.53 7.21 29.56
C ARG A 30 2.19 6.66 29.02
N THR A 31 2.07 5.34 28.92
CA THR A 31 0.78 4.69 28.58
C THR A 31 -0.33 5.11 29.54
N GLY A 32 -1.50 5.47 29.01
CA GLY A 32 -2.63 5.94 29.81
C GLY A 32 -2.57 7.43 30.22
N SER A 33 -1.53 8.18 29.84
CA SER A 33 -1.43 9.61 30.16
C SER A 33 -2.40 10.51 29.39
N GLY A 34 -3.00 9.98 28.31
CA GLY A 34 -3.95 10.69 27.46
C GLY A 34 -3.41 11.15 26.12
N LYS A 35 -2.16 10.81 25.72
CA LYS A 35 -1.58 11.23 24.43
C LYS A 35 -2.53 11.07 23.23
N THR A 36 -3.13 9.88 23.09
CA THR A 36 -4.03 9.58 21.97
C THR A 36 -5.32 10.38 22.06
N SER A 37 -6.00 10.35 23.22
CA SER A 37 -7.31 11.02 23.40
C SER A 37 -7.24 12.53 23.48
N CYS A 38 -6.11 13.09 23.91
CA CYS A 38 -5.96 14.52 24.19
C CYS A 38 -5.13 15.25 23.13
N ALA A 39 -4.29 14.56 22.35
CA ALA A 39 -3.44 15.16 21.33
C ALA A 39 -3.72 14.57 19.94
N ILE A 40 -3.58 13.25 19.75
CA ILE A 40 -3.71 12.66 18.40
C ILE A 40 -5.12 12.80 17.84
N LEU A 41 -6.15 12.35 18.56
CA LEU A 41 -7.53 12.39 18.07
C LEU A 41 -8.05 13.82 17.82
N PRO A 42 -7.83 14.81 18.70
CA PRO A 42 -8.19 16.20 18.41
C PRO A 42 -7.51 16.78 17.17
N ASN A 43 -6.23 16.46 16.94
CA ASN A 43 -5.54 16.92 15.74
C ASN A 43 -6.01 16.17 14.49
N ILE A 44 -6.31 14.88 14.56
CA ILE A 44 -6.93 14.14 13.45
C ILE A 44 -8.28 14.79 13.09
N GLU A 45 -9.12 15.10 14.07
CA GLU A 45 -10.38 15.80 13.85
C GLU A 45 -10.19 17.16 13.17
N ASP A 46 -9.25 17.96 13.67
CA ASP A 46 -8.93 19.27 13.10
C ASP A 46 -8.48 19.18 11.63
N ARG A 47 -7.59 18.23 11.32
CA ARG A 47 -7.11 17.99 9.94
C ARG A 47 -8.18 17.44 9.01
N ILE A 48 -9.01 16.51 9.48
CA ILE A 48 -10.14 15.99 8.70
C ILE A 48 -11.13 17.11 8.40
N LYS A 49 -11.44 17.97 9.38
CA LYS A 49 -12.35 19.11 9.21
C LYS A 49 -11.85 20.06 8.12
N ASP A 50 -10.55 20.37 8.13
CA ASP A 50 -9.92 21.33 7.21
C ASP A 50 -9.41 20.71 5.89
N ASP A 51 -9.85 19.50 5.57
CA ASP A 51 -9.61 18.78 4.31
C ASP A 51 -8.13 18.45 4.01
N PHE A 52 -7.35 18.24 5.05
CA PHE A 52 -5.99 17.70 4.92
C PHE A 52 -6.05 16.23 4.47
N GLY A 53 -5.01 15.81 3.73
CA GLY A 53 -4.65 14.41 3.66
C GLY A 53 -4.22 13.92 5.02
N VAL A 54 -4.77 12.80 5.48
CA VAL A 54 -4.47 12.27 6.82
C VAL A 54 -3.92 10.86 6.69
N LEU A 55 -2.68 10.66 7.12
CA LEU A 55 -2.06 9.33 7.21
C LEU A 55 -1.99 8.89 8.67
N VAL A 56 -2.48 7.70 8.97
CA VAL A 56 -2.47 7.11 10.31
C VAL A 56 -1.88 5.71 10.25
N TYR A 57 -0.88 5.44 11.10
CA TYR A 57 -0.39 4.08 11.35
C TYR A 57 -1.10 3.50 12.58
N ASP A 58 -1.91 2.46 12.38
CA ASP A 58 -2.63 1.80 13.47
C ASP A 58 -1.87 0.57 13.99
N PHE A 59 -1.15 0.75 15.09
CA PHE A 59 -0.40 -0.33 15.75
C PHE A 59 -1.24 -1.17 16.71
N LYS A 60 -2.25 -0.56 17.31
CA LYS A 60 -3.02 -1.17 18.43
C LYS A 60 -4.31 -1.81 17.92
N GLY A 61 -4.64 -1.63 16.64
CA GLY A 61 -5.84 -2.19 16.01
C GLY A 61 -7.13 -1.52 16.49
N ASN A 62 -7.05 -0.29 17.00
CA ASN A 62 -8.20 0.44 17.52
C ASN A 62 -8.32 1.87 17.00
N LEU A 63 -7.21 2.49 16.60
CA LEU A 63 -7.21 3.87 16.15
C LEU A 63 -8.01 4.03 14.85
N HIS A 64 -8.00 3.02 13.97
CA HIS A 64 -8.73 3.07 12.70
C HIS A 64 -10.24 3.32 12.89
N THR A 65 -10.89 2.66 13.86
CA THR A 65 -12.33 2.85 14.13
C THR A 65 -12.64 4.27 14.61
N GLN A 66 -11.74 4.85 15.42
CA GLN A 66 -11.87 6.21 15.95
C GLN A 66 -11.70 7.24 14.83
N VAL A 67 -10.74 7.03 13.93
CA VAL A 67 -10.52 7.88 12.75
C VAL A 67 -11.72 7.85 11.82
N LYS A 68 -12.28 6.66 11.54
CA LYS A 68 -13.50 6.52 10.74
C LYS A 68 -14.70 7.20 11.38
N TYR A 69 -14.85 7.09 12.70
CA TYR A 69 -15.89 7.80 13.45
C TYR A 69 -15.77 9.32 13.27
N ILE A 70 -14.56 9.87 13.41
CA ILE A 70 -14.29 11.29 13.17
C ILE A 70 -14.58 11.65 11.70
N ALA A 71 -14.16 10.84 10.72
CA ALA A 71 -14.43 11.07 9.32
C ALA A 71 -15.94 11.12 9.02
N ASN A 72 -16.72 10.22 9.63
CA ASN A 72 -18.17 10.17 9.49
C ASN A 72 -18.85 11.41 10.09
N LYS A 73 -18.34 11.96 11.21
CA LYS A 73 -18.84 13.21 11.81
C LYS A 73 -18.80 14.40 10.84
N TYR A 74 -17.90 14.38 9.86
CA TYR A 74 -17.73 15.42 8.85
C TYR A 74 -18.14 14.98 7.44
N ASP A 75 -18.95 13.92 7.30
CA ASP A 75 -19.41 13.37 6.02
C ASP A 75 -18.27 12.97 5.05
N LYS A 76 -17.12 12.55 5.60
CA LYS A 76 -15.91 12.16 4.86
C LYS A 76 -15.58 10.67 5.00
N LEU A 77 -16.52 9.84 5.45
CA LEU A 77 -16.29 8.38 5.58
C LEU A 77 -15.91 7.73 4.25
N ASN A 78 -16.45 8.24 3.14
CA ASN A 78 -16.13 7.83 1.77
C ASN A 78 -14.71 8.19 1.31
N LYS A 79 -14.03 9.10 2.01
CA LYS A 79 -12.63 9.46 1.74
C LYS A 79 -11.64 8.55 2.47
N VAL A 80 -12.12 7.61 3.30
CA VAL A 80 -11.26 6.70 4.05
C VAL A 80 -10.80 5.52 3.20
N ILE A 81 -9.51 5.23 3.25
CA ILE A 81 -8.85 4.09 2.63
C ILE A 81 -8.11 3.31 3.72
N GLU A 82 -8.29 1.99 3.76
CA GLU A 82 -7.51 1.10 4.62
C GLU A 82 -6.51 0.28 3.82
N ILE A 83 -5.30 0.10 4.36
CA ILE A 83 -4.22 -0.76 3.84
C ILE A 83 -3.78 -1.69 4.97
N GLY A 84 -3.24 -2.87 4.64
CA GLY A 84 -2.67 -3.81 5.62
C GLY A 84 -3.60 -4.94 6.06
N LYS A 85 -4.82 -4.98 5.52
CA LYS A 85 -5.79 -6.06 5.72
C LYS A 85 -6.04 -6.79 4.39
N PRO A 86 -6.50 -8.07 4.38
CA PRO A 86 -6.74 -8.82 3.15
C PRO A 86 -7.74 -8.15 2.19
N TRP A 87 -8.75 -7.48 2.73
CA TRP A 87 -9.74 -6.68 2.01
C TRP A 87 -9.36 -5.19 1.89
N GLY A 88 -8.12 -4.82 2.24
CA GLY A 88 -7.65 -3.45 2.12
C GLY A 88 -7.26 -3.08 0.68
N ALA A 89 -6.95 -1.80 0.47
CA ALA A 89 -6.26 -1.36 -0.73
C ALA A 89 -4.83 -1.94 -0.78
N LYS A 90 -4.35 -2.17 -2.00
CA LYS A 90 -3.01 -2.68 -2.28
C LYS A 90 -2.18 -1.55 -2.88
N ILE A 91 -0.89 -1.53 -2.56
CA ILE A 91 0.08 -0.55 -3.06
C ILE A 91 1.30 -1.29 -3.58
N ASN A 92 2.12 -0.64 -4.41
CA ASN A 92 3.39 -1.18 -4.83
C ASN A 92 4.52 -0.21 -4.47
N LEU A 93 5.41 -0.64 -3.57
CA LEU A 93 6.49 0.20 -3.05
C LEU A 93 7.49 0.67 -4.13
N PHE A 94 7.56 -0.02 -5.28
CA PHE A 94 8.38 0.40 -6.43
C PHE A 94 7.86 1.65 -7.15
N ASP A 95 6.61 2.05 -6.91
CA ASP A 95 6.04 3.28 -7.46
C ASP A 95 6.59 4.54 -6.77
N TYR A 96 7.09 4.37 -5.54
CA TYR A 96 7.51 5.45 -4.65
C TYR A 96 9.03 5.61 -4.61
N LEU A 97 9.75 4.48 -4.60
CA LEU A 97 11.17 4.44 -4.36
C LEU A 97 11.96 4.28 -5.65
N ASN A 98 13.10 4.97 -5.75
CA ASN A 98 14.10 4.61 -6.73
C ASN A 98 14.84 3.35 -6.27
N LEU A 99 15.53 2.69 -7.21
CA LEU A 99 16.29 1.46 -6.91
C LEU A 99 17.36 1.68 -5.83
N ASN A 100 17.95 2.87 -5.76
CA ASN A 100 18.97 3.22 -4.76
C ASN A 100 18.42 3.28 -3.32
N TYR A 101 17.13 3.60 -3.11
CA TYR A 101 16.54 3.56 -1.77
C TYR A 101 16.06 2.15 -1.41
N LEU A 102 15.61 1.38 -2.40
CA LEU A 102 15.27 -0.03 -2.24
C LEU A 102 16.50 -0.89 -1.88
N SER A 103 17.70 -0.36 -2.12
CA SER A 103 18.97 -0.92 -1.72
C SER A 103 19.19 -0.96 -0.19
N LEU A 104 18.49 -0.09 0.56
CA LEU A 104 18.57 0.01 2.03
C LEU A 104 17.86 -1.16 2.73
N ILE A 105 17.10 -1.93 1.98
CA ILE A 105 16.31 -3.10 2.42
C ILE A 105 17.21 -4.25 2.86
N ALA A 106 18.38 -4.37 2.22
CA ALA A 106 19.38 -5.40 2.51
C ALA A 106 20.29 -5.07 3.70
N SER A 107 20.02 -4.02 4.48
CA SER A 107 20.89 -3.60 5.59
C SER A 107 20.46 -4.28 6.88
N ASN A 108 21.22 -5.24 7.38
CA ASN A 108 21.05 -5.72 8.75
C ASN A 108 21.92 -4.89 9.69
N ASN A 109 21.32 -4.31 10.73
CA ASN A 109 21.95 -3.45 11.75
C ASN A 109 23.00 -4.16 12.64
N SER A 110 23.73 -5.16 12.14
CA SER A 110 24.86 -5.75 12.84
C SER A 110 26.15 -5.23 12.23
N GLU A 111 27.02 -4.64 13.06
CA GLU A 111 28.38 -4.17 12.75
C GLU A 111 29.35 -5.27 12.23
N ARG A 112 28.84 -6.40 11.72
CA ARG A 112 29.59 -7.55 11.23
C ARG A 112 29.44 -7.68 9.71
N ASP A 113 30.56 -7.41 9.03
CA ASP A 113 30.87 -7.64 7.62
C ASP A 113 29.84 -7.13 6.58
N PRO A 114 30.05 -5.91 6.02
CA PRO A 114 29.14 -5.31 5.05
C PRO A 114 29.13 -6.01 3.68
N TYR A 115 29.98 -7.03 3.47
CA TYR A 115 30.10 -7.71 2.20
C TYR A 115 28.76 -8.30 1.71
N TRP A 116 28.05 -9.05 2.57
CA TRP A 116 26.82 -9.74 2.19
C TRP A 116 25.70 -8.76 1.85
N ASP A 117 25.55 -7.70 2.65
CA ASP A 117 24.57 -6.64 2.42
C ASP A 117 24.86 -5.91 1.11
N ASN A 118 26.13 -5.56 0.84
CA ASN A 118 26.53 -4.88 -0.39
C ASN A 118 26.33 -5.77 -1.63
N ALA A 119 26.66 -7.06 -1.54
CA ALA A 119 26.48 -8.01 -2.63
C ALA A 119 25.00 -8.27 -2.93
N ALA A 120 24.18 -8.50 -1.90
CA ALA A 120 22.73 -8.68 -2.04
C ALA A 120 22.06 -7.44 -2.61
N ARG A 121 22.47 -6.25 -2.16
CA ARG A 121 22.01 -4.97 -2.69
C ARG A 121 22.30 -4.80 -4.18
N SER A 122 23.55 -5.03 -4.58
CA SER A 122 23.96 -4.92 -5.99
C SER A 122 23.19 -5.90 -6.89
N LEU A 123 22.99 -7.13 -6.41
CA LEU A 123 22.18 -8.13 -7.10
C LEU A 123 20.71 -7.67 -7.24
N PHE A 124 20.10 -7.22 -6.14
CA PHE A 124 18.74 -6.71 -6.13
C PHE A 124 18.56 -5.56 -7.12
N GLU A 125 19.43 -4.54 -7.06
CA GLU A 125 19.37 -3.38 -7.96
C GLU A 125 19.48 -3.79 -9.42
N THR A 126 20.39 -4.72 -9.74
CA THR A 126 20.60 -5.20 -11.11
C THR A 126 19.38 -5.95 -11.63
N VAL A 127 18.85 -6.91 -10.87
CA VAL A 127 17.66 -7.70 -11.25
C VAL A 127 16.43 -6.79 -11.41
N ALA A 128 16.19 -5.92 -10.42
CA ALA A 128 15.08 -4.97 -10.45
C ALA A 128 15.19 -3.99 -11.63
N LYS A 129 16.41 -3.50 -11.93
CA LYS A 129 16.65 -2.62 -13.07
C LYS A 129 16.37 -3.30 -14.40
N ILE A 130 16.86 -4.52 -14.60
CA ILE A 130 16.62 -5.29 -15.82
C ILE A 130 15.11 -5.48 -16.02
N HIS A 131 14.38 -5.91 -14.99
CA HIS A 131 12.92 -6.05 -15.08
C HIS A 131 12.24 -4.73 -15.42
N LYS A 132 12.57 -3.66 -14.70
CA LYS A 132 11.95 -2.33 -14.90
C LYS A 132 12.17 -1.81 -16.31
N ASP A 133 13.40 -1.87 -16.80
CA ASP A 133 13.78 -1.32 -18.09
C ASP A 133 13.18 -2.16 -19.24
N ILE A 134 13.09 -3.50 -19.09
CA ILE A 134 12.35 -4.36 -20.04
C ILE A 134 10.85 -4.07 -19.98
N ASN A 135 10.23 -4.05 -18.80
CA ASN A 135 8.80 -3.76 -18.63
C ASN A 135 8.40 -2.43 -19.29
N TYR A 136 9.23 -1.40 -19.10
CA TYR A 136 9.00 -0.08 -19.69
C TYR A 136 9.06 -0.13 -21.22
N LEU A 137 10.09 -0.74 -21.80
CA LEU A 137 10.20 -0.89 -23.26
C LEU A 137 9.04 -1.70 -23.84
N VAL A 138 8.64 -2.77 -23.17
CA VAL A 138 7.49 -3.58 -23.60
C VAL A 138 6.22 -2.75 -23.56
N LYS A 139 5.92 -2.03 -22.47
CA LYS A 139 4.73 -1.16 -22.36
C LYS A 139 4.73 -0.04 -23.40
N GLU A 140 5.87 0.63 -23.60
CA GLU A 140 6.01 1.75 -24.55
C GLU A 140 5.78 1.32 -26.01
N LEU A 141 6.22 0.11 -26.35
CA LEU A 141 6.10 -0.42 -27.71
C LEU A 141 4.90 -1.38 -27.88
N TYR A 142 4.18 -1.69 -26.81
CA TYR A 142 3.04 -2.63 -26.81
C TYR A 142 1.96 -2.24 -27.83
N HIS A 143 1.57 -0.97 -27.83
CA HIS A 143 0.53 -0.46 -28.74
C HIS A 143 0.93 -0.60 -30.22
N SER A 144 2.22 -0.47 -30.52
CA SER A 144 2.79 -0.66 -31.85
C SER A 144 2.76 -2.12 -32.29
N TRP A 145 2.89 -3.06 -31.35
CA TRP A 145 2.98 -4.49 -31.62
C TRP A 145 1.63 -5.21 -31.63
N ALA A 146 0.66 -4.72 -30.85
CA ALA A 146 -0.68 -5.31 -30.73
C ALA A 146 -1.48 -5.33 -32.05
N ARG A 147 -1.04 -4.59 -33.08
CA ARG A 147 -1.66 -4.57 -34.43
C ARG A 147 -1.12 -5.62 -35.39
N GLU A 148 0.09 -6.15 -35.15
CA GLU A 148 0.82 -7.01 -36.09
C GLU A 148 1.17 -8.39 -35.52
N TYR A 149 1.04 -8.60 -34.21
CA TYR A 149 1.37 -9.87 -33.55
C TYR A 149 0.18 -10.42 -32.75
N SER A 150 0.07 -11.75 -32.64
CA SER A 150 -0.90 -12.35 -31.74
C SER A 150 -0.57 -11.92 -30.32
N HIS A 151 -1.60 -11.60 -29.54
CA HIS A 151 -1.44 -11.18 -28.15
C HIS A 151 -0.77 -12.27 -27.28
N SER A 152 -0.75 -13.54 -27.72
CA SER A 152 -0.15 -14.67 -27.02
C SER A 152 1.37 -14.52 -26.82
N ASP A 153 2.11 -14.15 -27.88
CA ASP A 153 3.58 -14.13 -27.83
C ASP A 153 4.12 -13.03 -26.91
N ILE A 154 3.34 -11.94 -26.76
CA ILE A 154 3.67 -10.80 -25.91
C ILE A 154 3.21 -11.06 -24.47
N ARG A 155 2.03 -11.68 -24.26
CA ARG A 155 1.46 -11.99 -22.93
C ARG A 155 2.29 -13.00 -22.14
N GLU A 156 3.01 -13.90 -22.82
CA GLU A 156 3.92 -14.85 -22.17
C GLU A 156 5.22 -14.21 -21.65
N LEU A 157 5.51 -12.95 -22.02
CA LEU A 157 6.64 -12.24 -21.46
C LEU A 157 6.37 -11.90 -19.99
N GLU A 158 7.03 -12.64 -19.11
CA GLU A 158 7.03 -12.45 -17.65
C GLU A 158 7.25 -10.99 -17.22
N PHE A 159 7.93 -10.20 -18.05
CA PHE A 159 8.24 -8.79 -17.84
C PHE A 159 7.08 -7.83 -18.13
N LEU A 160 5.90 -8.28 -18.55
CA LEU A 160 4.70 -7.43 -18.61
C LEU A 160 4.17 -7.06 -17.22
N LYS A 161 4.37 -7.96 -16.25
CA LYS A 161 3.97 -7.73 -14.86
C LYS A 161 4.75 -6.57 -14.28
N GLU A 162 4.08 -5.80 -13.42
CA GLU A 162 4.73 -4.69 -12.74
C GLU A 162 5.80 -5.19 -11.77
N LEU A 163 6.88 -4.41 -11.69
CA LEU A 163 7.97 -4.72 -10.78
C LEU A 163 7.47 -4.62 -9.33
N SER A 164 7.67 -5.68 -8.55
CA SER A 164 7.33 -5.74 -7.13
C SER A 164 8.37 -6.56 -6.38
N PHE A 165 8.35 -6.55 -5.05
CA PHE A 165 9.26 -7.38 -4.26
C PHE A 165 8.96 -8.86 -4.47
N LYS A 166 7.68 -9.21 -4.61
CA LYS A 166 7.24 -10.57 -4.97
C LYS A 166 7.83 -11.03 -6.30
N GLN A 167 7.90 -10.14 -7.29
CA GLN A 167 8.49 -10.44 -8.59
C GLN A 167 10.01 -10.59 -8.51
N VAL A 168 10.72 -9.70 -7.79
CA VAL A 168 12.17 -9.84 -7.58
C VAL A 168 12.51 -11.12 -6.81
N LEU A 169 11.77 -11.41 -5.74
CA LEU A 169 11.94 -12.64 -4.95
C LEU A 169 11.81 -13.88 -5.84
N LYS A 170 10.85 -13.91 -6.77
CA LYS A 170 10.70 -15.01 -7.73
C LYS A 170 11.98 -15.25 -8.53
N TYR A 171 12.66 -14.18 -8.95
CA TYR A 171 13.90 -14.27 -9.74
C TYR A 171 15.10 -14.73 -8.91
N VAL A 172 15.25 -14.21 -7.70
CA VAL A 172 16.41 -14.48 -6.85
C VAL A 172 16.24 -15.67 -5.90
N ASN A 173 15.09 -16.35 -5.95
CA ASN A 173 14.72 -17.43 -5.04
C ASN A 173 15.77 -18.56 -4.95
N CYS A 174 16.37 -18.92 -6.08
CA CYS A 174 17.47 -19.88 -6.11
C CYS A 174 18.34 -19.69 -7.36
N ILE A 175 19.43 -20.46 -7.47
CA ILE A 175 20.32 -20.42 -8.64
C ILE A 175 19.56 -20.75 -9.93
N ASP A 176 18.65 -21.72 -9.89
CA ASP A 176 17.90 -22.12 -11.08
C ASP A 176 16.92 -21.03 -11.52
N SER A 177 16.26 -20.35 -10.58
CA SER A 177 15.43 -19.16 -10.85
C SER A 177 16.26 -18.02 -11.46
N MET A 178 17.48 -17.79 -10.97
CA MET A 178 18.38 -16.79 -11.57
C MET A 178 18.84 -17.17 -12.97
N LYS A 179 19.11 -18.45 -13.23
CA LYS A 179 19.44 -18.95 -14.59
C LYS A 179 18.28 -18.73 -15.55
N GLU A 180 17.07 -19.04 -15.11
CA GLU A 180 15.85 -18.83 -15.88
C GLU A 180 15.62 -17.34 -16.17
N PHE A 181 15.75 -16.48 -15.15
CA PHE A 181 15.64 -15.03 -15.28
C PHE A 181 16.61 -14.48 -16.33
N VAL A 182 17.90 -14.84 -16.25
CA VAL A 182 18.92 -14.38 -17.22
C VAL A 182 18.57 -14.80 -18.64
N GLN A 183 18.13 -16.06 -18.83
CA GLN A 183 17.73 -16.55 -20.16
C GLN A 183 16.48 -15.83 -20.69
N ASN A 184 15.47 -15.65 -19.84
CA ASN A 184 14.23 -14.99 -20.20
C ASN A 184 14.47 -13.50 -20.52
N ALA A 185 15.32 -12.82 -19.75
CA ALA A 185 15.71 -11.44 -20.01
C ALA A 185 16.43 -11.32 -21.36
N SER A 186 17.40 -12.19 -21.67
CA SER A 186 18.06 -12.18 -22.98
C SER A 186 17.07 -12.37 -24.13
N ARG A 187 16.16 -13.37 -24.03
CA ARG A 187 15.14 -13.61 -25.06
C ARG A 187 14.22 -12.41 -25.25
N ALA A 188 13.78 -11.79 -24.14
CA ALA A 188 12.94 -10.60 -24.18
C ALA A 188 13.67 -9.43 -24.86
N ILE A 189 14.94 -9.19 -24.54
CA ILE A 189 15.73 -8.12 -25.16
C ILE A 189 15.90 -8.36 -26.67
N ASP A 190 16.22 -9.58 -27.09
CA ASP A 190 16.38 -9.93 -28.51
C ASP A 190 15.07 -9.77 -29.28
N PHE A 191 13.94 -10.14 -28.66
CA PHE A 191 12.61 -9.88 -29.20
C PHE A 191 12.37 -8.37 -29.37
N ILE A 192 12.57 -7.58 -28.32
CA ILE A 192 12.38 -6.12 -28.35
C ILE A 192 13.27 -5.48 -29.43
N GLU A 193 14.54 -5.88 -29.53
CA GLU A 193 15.47 -5.36 -30.54
C GLU A 193 15.04 -5.71 -31.96
N SER A 194 14.57 -6.94 -32.18
CA SER A 194 13.98 -7.37 -33.46
C SER A 194 12.79 -6.47 -33.84
N GLN A 195 11.94 -6.13 -32.88
CA GLN A 195 10.81 -5.24 -33.12
C GLN A 195 11.23 -3.80 -33.38
N ILE A 196 12.21 -3.27 -32.65
CA ILE A 196 12.76 -1.92 -32.88
C ILE A 196 13.32 -1.82 -34.30
N ASN A 197 14.02 -2.86 -34.79
CA ASN A 197 14.54 -2.89 -36.15
C ASN A 197 13.42 -2.87 -37.21
N LYS A 198 12.19 -3.25 -36.84
CA LYS A 198 11.04 -3.24 -37.74
C LYS A 198 10.31 -1.90 -37.84
N ILE A 199 10.57 -0.96 -36.93
CA ILE A 199 9.92 0.37 -36.89
C ILE A 199 10.01 1.10 -38.25
N ASN A 200 11.10 0.90 -39.00
CA ASN A 200 11.30 1.54 -40.30
C ASN A 200 10.53 0.91 -41.47
N PHE A 201 9.87 -0.25 -41.28
CA PHE A 201 9.18 -0.96 -42.36
C PHE A 201 7.76 -0.46 -42.61
N THR A 202 7.10 0.17 -41.63
CA THR A 202 5.76 0.74 -41.82
C THR A 202 5.78 2.26 -41.64
N LYS A 203 5.03 2.95 -42.50
CA LYS A 203 5.01 4.42 -42.52
C LYS A 203 4.49 5.01 -41.20
N ASP A 204 3.52 4.36 -40.59
CA ASP A 204 2.89 4.80 -39.35
C ASP A 204 3.85 4.67 -38.16
N LEU A 205 4.51 3.51 -37.99
CA LEU A 205 5.50 3.30 -36.93
C LEU A 205 6.71 4.23 -37.10
N LYS A 206 7.17 4.41 -38.34
CA LYS A 206 8.27 5.31 -38.64
C LYS A 206 7.94 6.75 -38.23
N GLN A 207 6.75 7.25 -38.59
CA GLN A 207 6.35 8.61 -38.25
C GLN A 207 6.28 8.86 -36.74
N GLU A 208 5.89 7.85 -35.96
CA GLU A 208 5.72 7.97 -34.51
C GLU A 208 7.04 7.78 -33.73
N TYR A 209 7.90 6.85 -34.15
CA TYR A 209 9.03 6.37 -33.34
C TYR A 209 10.43 6.61 -33.93
N GLU A 210 10.56 7.08 -35.18
CA GLU A 210 11.90 7.28 -35.82
C GLU A 210 12.82 8.18 -34.98
N GLN A 211 12.27 9.21 -34.34
CA GLN A 211 13.03 10.12 -33.46
C GLN A 211 13.59 9.45 -32.19
N TYR A 212 13.03 8.31 -31.77
CA TYR A 212 13.43 7.57 -30.57
C TYR A 212 14.24 6.30 -30.89
N LEU A 213 14.38 5.92 -32.16
CA LEU A 213 14.97 4.66 -32.59
C LEU A 213 16.38 4.41 -32.02
N GLU A 214 17.27 5.39 -32.12
CA GLU A 214 18.63 5.28 -31.58
C GLU A 214 18.64 5.22 -30.05
N SER A 215 17.67 5.87 -29.38
CA SER A 215 17.50 5.75 -27.93
C SER A 215 17.10 4.33 -27.54
N TYR A 216 16.15 3.72 -28.25
CA TYR A 216 15.73 2.34 -27.97
C TYR A 216 16.85 1.33 -28.22
N LYS A 217 17.56 1.43 -29.35
CA LYS A 217 18.73 0.57 -29.61
C LYS A 217 19.78 0.69 -28.50
N PHE A 218 20.09 1.92 -28.08
CA PHE A 218 21.04 2.15 -27.00
C PHE A 218 20.57 1.57 -25.65
N ARG A 219 19.26 1.60 -25.36
CA ARG A 219 18.69 0.94 -24.18
C ARG A 219 18.82 -0.58 -24.26
N CYS A 220 18.58 -1.20 -25.42
CA CYS A 220 18.82 -2.63 -25.63
C CYS A 220 20.28 -3.02 -25.38
N VAL A 221 21.24 -2.24 -25.89
CA VAL A 221 22.68 -2.47 -25.62
C VAL A 221 22.97 -2.43 -24.12
N LYS A 222 22.52 -1.38 -23.41
CA LYS A 222 22.68 -1.29 -21.95
C LYS A 222 22.03 -2.43 -21.18
N LEU A 223 20.87 -2.90 -21.63
CA LEU A 223 20.19 -4.05 -21.05
C LEU A 223 21.00 -5.33 -21.23
N LYS A 224 21.58 -5.56 -22.42
CA LYS A 224 22.48 -6.69 -22.67
C LYS A 224 23.71 -6.63 -21.76
N ASP A 225 24.35 -5.47 -21.64
CA ASP A 225 25.50 -5.27 -20.74
C ASP A 225 25.12 -5.60 -19.28
N LEU A 226 23.94 -5.17 -18.82
CA LEU A 226 23.45 -5.49 -17.47
C LEU A 226 23.18 -6.98 -17.28
N VAL A 227 22.54 -7.64 -18.25
CA VAL A 227 22.30 -9.09 -18.20
C VAL A 227 23.61 -9.87 -18.24
N GLU A 228 24.62 -9.39 -18.98
CA GLU A 228 25.96 -9.98 -19.02
C GLU A 228 26.61 -9.98 -17.63
N THR A 229 26.38 -8.93 -16.82
CA THR A 229 26.84 -8.91 -15.43
C THR A 229 26.23 -10.02 -14.57
N LEU A 230 25.19 -10.74 -15.02
CA LEU A 230 24.58 -11.86 -14.31
C LEU A 230 24.96 -13.23 -14.91
N GLU A 231 25.72 -13.29 -16.00
CA GLU A 231 26.07 -14.56 -16.68
C GLU A 231 26.84 -15.53 -15.79
N TYR A 232 27.52 -15.05 -14.76
CA TYR A 232 28.22 -15.93 -13.83
C TYR A 232 27.27 -16.82 -13.00
N TYR A 233 25.96 -16.53 -12.97
CA TYR A 233 24.93 -17.44 -12.43
C TYR A 233 24.54 -18.56 -13.42
N LYS A 234 24.78 -18.38 -14.73
CA LYS A 234 24.49 -19.36 -15.80
C LYS A 234 25.37 -20.60 -15.71
N ASN A 235 26.66 -20.41 -15.40
CA ASN A 235 27.71 -21.42 -15.54
C ASN A 235 28.04 -22.19 -14.24
N ILE A 236 27.14 -22.21 -13.26
CA ILE A 236 27.38 -22.82 -11.94
C ILE A 236 27.12 -24.35 -11.97
N LYS A 237 28.11 -25.14 -11.53
CA LYS A 237 27.96 -26.56 -11.15
C LYS A 237 27.34 -26.65 -9.75
N LYS A 238 26.35 -27.54 -9.58
CA LYS A 238 25.48 -27.66 -8.39
C LYS A 238 26.20 -27.69 -7.03
N ASP A 239 27.45 -28.17 -6.96
CA ASP A 239 28.10 -28.50 -5.69
C ASP A 239 29.30 -27.60 -5.30
N THR A 240 29.58 -26.52 -6.05
CA THR A 240 30.88 -25.79 -5.89
C THR A 240 30.80 -24.33 -5.47
N ASP A 241 29.62 -23.71 -5.36
CA ASP A 241 29.53 -22.24 -5.17
C ASP A 241 28.69 -21.81 -3.95
N THR A 242 29.28 -22.00 -2.78
CA THR A 242 28.69 -21.64 -1.48
C THR A 242 28.47 -20.13 -1.33
N GLY A 243 29.33 -19.30 -1.95
CA GLY A 243 29.27 -17.84 -1.82
C GLY A 243 28.08 -17.22 -2.54
N ARG A 244 27.84 -17.59 -3.80
CA ARG A 244 26.70 -17.05 -4.58
C ARG A 244 25.35 -17.52 -4.03
N SER A 245 25.28 -18.79 -3.63
CA SER A 245 24.13 -19.34 -2.95
C SER A 245 23.85 -18.59 -1.64
N ALA A 246 24.90 -18.21 -0.90
CA ALA A 246 24.76 -17.41 0.31
C ALA A 246 24.23 -15.99 0.03
N VAL A 247 24.70 -15.31 -1.03
CA VAL A 247 24.16 -13.99 -1.43
C VAL A 247 22.67 -14.09 -1.78
N LEU A 248 22.27 -15.10 -2.55
CA LEU A 248 20.86 -15.32 -2.89
C LEU A 248 20.02 -15.60 -1.65
N ASN A 249 20.47 -16.50 -0.77
CA ASN A 249 19.77 -16.82 0.47
C ASN A 249 19.63 -15.59 1.39
N HIS A 250 20.68 -14.76 1.48
CA HIS A 250 20.65 -13.51 2.25
C HIS A 250 19.68 -12.50 1.64
N LEU A 251 19.67 -12.33 0.33
CA LEU A 251 18.70 -11.46 -0.32
C LEU A 251 17.26 -11.99 -0.14
N ASN A 252 17.04 -13.29 -0.29
CA ASN A 252 15.72 -13.90 -0.13
C ASN A 252 15.15 -13.70 1.27
N SER A 253 15.97 -13.90 2.32
CA SER A 253 15.49 -13.71 3.70
C SER A 253 15.04 -12.28 3.95
N VAL A 254 15.76 -11.31 3.39
CA VAL A 254 15.42 -9.89 3.46
C VAL A 254 14.15 -9.56 2.67
N LEU A 255 13.99 -10.12 1.47
CA LEU A 255 12.86 -9.81 0.58
C LEU A 255 11.56 -10.48 1.02
N MET A 256 11.63 -11.67 1.63
CA MET A 256 10.46 -12.49 1.98
C MET A 256 9.45 -11.73 2.85
N ASP A 257 9.94 -10.91 3.77
CA ASP A 257 9.10 -10.14 4.69
C ASP A 257 8.19 -9.14 3.96
N VAL A 258 8.70 -8.49 2.91
CA VAL A 258 7.93 -7.51 2.13
C VAL A 258 7.14 -8.21 1.02
N ALA A 259 7.74 -9.21 0.38
CA ALA A 259 7.15 -9.95 -0.74
C ALA A 259 5.95 -10.81 -0.33
N SER A 260 5.92 -11.31 0.91
CA SER A 260 4.79 -12.10 1.44
C SER A 260 3.55 -11.26 1.76
N LYS A 261 3.69 -9.94 1.88
CA LYS A 261 2.59 -9.01 2.12
C LYS A 261 1.99 -8.57 0.80
N ASP A 262 0.94 -9.25 0.34
CA ASP A 262 0.31 -8.98 -0.96
C ASP A 262 -0.13 -7.50 -1.14
N PHE A 263 -0.51 -6.83 -0.05
CA PHE A 263 -0.91 -5.41 -0.08
C PHE A 263 0.26 -4.43 -0.33
N LEU A 264 1.52 -4.87 -0.31
CA LEU A 264 2.71 -4.06 -0.64
C LEU A 264 3.27 -4.31 -2.05
N ASN A 265 2.63 -5.19 -2.83
CA ASN A 265 3.15 -5.70 -4.10
C ASN A 265 2.21 -5.51 -5.30
N SER A 266 1.22 -4.60 -5.22
CA SER A 266 0.23 -4.38 -6.30
C SER A 266 -0.21 -2.92 -6.37
N SER A 267 -0.09 -2.30 -7.54
CA SER A 267 -0.26 -0.85 -7.76
C SER A 267 -1.72 -0.42 -7.91
N LYS A 268 -2.59 -0.80 -6.95
CA LYS A 268 -4.02 -0.46 -7.00
C LYS A 268 -4.26 1.03 -6.69
N ILE A 269 -3.49 1.61 -5.78
CA ILE A 269 -3.53 3.04 -5.45
C ILE A 269 -2.12 3.62 -5.22
N ASP A 270 -1.99 4.93 -5.39
CA ASP A 270 -0.86 5.72 -4.90
C ASP A 270 -1.24 6.46 -3.61
N VAL A 271 -0.68 6.04 -2.47
CA VAL A 271 -0.94 6.62 -1.14
C VAL A 271 -0.72 8.13 -1.13
N VAL A 272 0.32 8.61 -1.78
CA VAL A 272 0.66 10.04 -1.73
C VAL A 272 -0.32 10.84 -2.59
N GLU A 273 -0.69 10.34 -3.76
CA GLU A 273 -1.73 11.00 -4.57
C GLU A 273 -3.07 11.05 -3.83
N GLU A 274 -3.43 9.97 -3.14
CA GLU A 274 -4.66 9.92 -2.35
C GLU A 274 -4.64 10.90 -1.17
N LEU A 275 -3.53 10.96 -0.42
CA LEU A 275 -3.35 11.96 0.63
C LEU A 275 -3.43 13.39 0.06
N ARG A 276 -2.81 13.64 -1.09
CA ARG A 276 -2.84 14.94 -1.77
C ARG A 276 -4.21 15.32 -2.33
N ALA A 277 -5.08 14.35 -2.53
CA ALA A 277 -6.51 14.54 -2.84
C ALA A 277 -7.38 14.80 -1.59
N GLY A 278 -6.78 14.92 -0.40
CA GLY A 278 -7.48 15.14 0.86
C GLY A 278 -8.16 13.86 1.39
N LYS A 279 -7.68 12.68 0.98
CA LYS A 279 -8.17 11.40 1.52
C LYS A 279 -7.51 11.05 2.85
N ILE A 280 -8.16 10.12 3.57
CA ILE A 280 -7.74 9.64 4.87
C ILE A 280 -7.23 8.21 4.69
N VAL A 281 -5.92 8.01 4.78
CA VAL A 281 -5.29 6.70 4.64
C VAL A 281 -4.93 6.15 6.01
N ILE A 282 -5.45 4.97 6.31
CA ILE A 282 -5.16 4.24 7.55
C ILE A 282 -4.41 2.97 7.17
N ILE A 283 -3.21 2.79 7.73
CA ILE A 283 -2.39 1.61 7.48
C ILE A 283 -2.38 0.77 8.76
N ASP A 284 -2.93 -0.43 8.67
CA ASP A 284 -2.72 -1.47 9.67
C ASP A 284 -1.29 -1.98 9.54
N VAL A 285 -0.52 -1.80 10.61
CA VAL A 285 0.91 -2.13 10.64
C VAL A 285 1.21 -3.28 11.60
N SER A 286 0.17 -3.94 12.11
CA SER A 286 0.31 -5.00 13.12
C SER A 286 1.12 -6.20 12.63
N THR A 287 1.12 -6.44 11.32
CA THR A 287 1.78 -7.58 10.67
C THR A 287 3.12 -7.23 10.01
N LEU A 288 3.51 -5.95 10.07
CA LEU A 288 4.73 -5.45 9.45
C LEU A 288 5.87 -5.47 10.46
N ASN A 289 6.99 -6.05 10.04
CA ASN A 289 8.22 -5.97 10.80
C ASN A 289 8.93 -4.63 10.59
N GLU A 290 10.00 -4.41 11.35
CA GLU A 290 10.76 -3.16 11.31
C GLU A 290 11.26 -2.82 9.88
N ASN A 291 11.73 -3.81 9.12
CA ASN A 291 12.23 -3.57 7.77
C ASN A 291 11.11 -3.07 6.84
N SER A 292 10.00 -3.80 6.78
CA SER A 292 8.83 -3.44 5.95
C SER A 292 8.27 -2.06 6.33
N MET A 293 8.24 -1.76 7.63
CA MET A 293 7.82 -0.44 8.14
C MET A 293 8.75 0.68 7.71
N ASN A 294 10.06 0.48 7.81
CA ASN A 294 11.04 1.47 7.39
C ASN A 294 10.89 1.80 5.90
N ILE A 295 10.70 0.78 5.06
CA ILE A 295 10.57 0.92 3.61
C ILE A 295 9.30 1.68 3.25
N LEU A 296 8.18 1.29 3.85
CA LEU A 296 6.89 1.93 3.63
C LEU A 296 6.93 3.41 3.99
N ASN A 297 7.52 3.75 5.14
CA ASN A 297 7.61 5.15 5.55
C ASN A 297 8.61 5.94 4.68
N LEU A 298 9.75 5.35 4.33
CA LEU A 298 10.72 5.96 3.41
C LEU A 298 10.10 6.24 2.03
N ALA A 299 9.30 5.29 1.53
CA ALA A 299 8.55 5.40 0.27
C ALA A 299 7.61 6.60 0.29
N ILE A 300 6.74 6.66 1.30
CA ILE A 300 5.77 7.74 1.47
C ILE A 300 6.48 9.09 1.65
N TYR A 301 7.48 9.15 2.53
CA TYR A 301 8.25 10.36 2.80
C TYR A 301 8.92 10.89 1.53
N THR A 302 9.71 10.06 0.84
CA THR A 302 10.46 10.47 -0.35
C THR A 302 9.54 10.95 -1.46
N ARG A 303 8.36 10.34 -1.62
CA ARG A 303 7.39 10.75 -2.63
C ARG A 303 6.66 12.05 -2.24
N LEU A 304 6.38 12.27 -0.95
CA LEU A 304 5.85 13.55 -0.46
C LEU A 304 6.81 14.72 -0.70
N GLN A 305 8.13 14.49 -0.69
CA GLN A 305 9.15 15.51 -0.97
C GLN A 305 9.19 15.95 -2.44
N ARG A 306 8.78 15.09 -3.39
CA ARG A 306 9.22 15.18 -4.81
C ARG A 306 8.17 15.62 -5.82
N GLY A 307 6.95 16.00 -5.41
CA GLY A 307 5.84 16.13 -6.36
C GLY A 307 5.15 17.50 -6.39
N LEU A 308 4.97 18.03 -7.59
CA LEU A 308 3.77 18.82 -7.91
C LEU A 308 2.68 17.82 -8.28
N PHE A 309 1.66 17.70 -7.43
CA PHE A 309 0.50 16.84 -7.66
C PHE A 309 -0.65 17.65 -8.28
N SER A 310 -1.56 16.98 -8.96
CA SER A 310 -2.76 17.61 -9.55
C SER A 310 -3.59 18.36 -8.52
N SER A 311 -3.66 17.81 -7.31
CA SER A 311 -4.19 18.42 -6.10
C SER A 311 -3.07 18.53 -5.08
N MET A 312 -3.02 19.62 -4.32
CA MET A 312 -1.95 19.89 -3.33
C MET A 312 -2.56 20.16 -1.95
N HIS A 313 -3.48 19.30 -1.51
CA HIS A 313 -3.95 19.36 -0.12
C HIS A 313 -2.75 19.16 0.82
N PRO A 314 -2.70 19.92 1.93
CA PRO A 314 -1.70 19.68 2.95
C PRO A 314 -1.89 18.30 3.58
N VAL A 315 -0.80 17.68 4.03
CA VAL A 315 -0.83 16.31 4.56
C VAL A 315 -0.31 16.28 5.99
N THR A 316 -1.01 15.59 6.89
CA THR A 316 -0.52 15.32 8.24
C THR A 316 -0.37 13.83 8.46
N ILE A 317 0.82 13.43 8.91
CA ILE A 317 1.16 12.05 9.26
C ILE A 317 1.13 11.92 10.78
N PHE A 318 0.22 11.07 11.26
CA PHE A 318 0.04 10.78 12.68
C PHE A 318 0.73 9.48 13.04
N ILE A 319 1.62 9.56 14.03
CA ILE A 319 2.33 8.40 14.54
C ILE A 319 2.10 8.28 16.05
N ASP A 320 1.26 7.31 16.45
CA ASP A 320 1.17 6.89 17.84
C ASP A 320 2.30 5.87 18.11
N GLU A 321 3.24 6.20 19.01
CA GLU A 321 4.49 5.45 19.26
C GLU A 321 5.57 5.61 18.16
N ALA A 322 6.12 6.82 18.06
CA ALA A 322 7.15 7.24 17.10
C ALA A 322 8.38 6.32 17.06
N GLN A 323 8.80 5.76 18.20
CA GLN A 323 9.93 4.84 18.30
C GLN A 323 9.74 3.53 17.52
N LYS A 324 8.50 3.20 17.11
CA LYS A 324 8.22 2.02 16.27
C LYS A 324 8.31 2.30 14.77
N ILE A 325 8.14 3.55 14.36
CA ILE A 325 8.09 3.95 12.95
C ILE A 325 9.38 4.63 12.51
N LEU A 326 9.88 5.58 13.30
CA LEU A 326 11.01 6.40 12.89
C LEU A 326 12.30 5.59 12.84
N ASN A 327 13.18 5.98 11.93
CA ASN A 327 14.47 5.34 11.71
C ASN A 327 15.58 6.40 11.64
N LYS A 328 16.81 6.02 12.01
CA LYS A 328 17.99 6.90 11.95
C LYS A 328 18.38 7.31 10.52
N ASP A 329 18.03 6.49 9.53
CA ASP A 329 18.42 6.66 8.13
C ASP A 329 17.55 7.69 7.39
N TYR A 330 16.37 8.03 7.93
CA TYR A 330 15.52 9.08 7.40
C TYR A 330 14.78 9.80 8.53
N LEU A 331 14.91 11.13 8.57
CA LEU A 331 14.22 11.98 9.54
C LEU A 331 13.35 13.01 8.83
N PRO A 332 12.18 13.34 9.40
CA PRO A 332 11.35 14.42 8.87
C PRO A 332 12.05 15.77 9.06
N GLN A 333 12.48 16.36 7.94
CA GLN A 333 13.14 17.67 7.91
C GLN A 333 12.10 18.78 7.77
N VAL A 334 12.09 19.74 8.70
CA VAL A 334 11.02 20.75 8.80
C VAL A 334 10.98 21.70 7.61
N ASP A 335 12.12 22.09 7.05
CA ASP A 335 12.20 22.89 5.84
C ASP A 335 11.54 22.18 4.65
N VAL A 336 11.85 20.90 4.46
CA VAL A 336 11.26 20.06 3.41
C VAL A 336 9.75 19.86 3.63
N CYS A 337 9.36 19.53 4.87
CA CYS A 337 7.96 19.38 5.28
C CYS A 337 7.15 20.63 4.95
N ARG A 338 7.66 21.81 5.31
CA ARG A 338 7.01 23.10 5.08
C ARG A 338 6.91 23.45 3.59
N GLU A 339 7.98 23.29 2.82
CA GLU A 339 7.96 23.60 1.39
C GLU A 339 7.01 22.67 0.62
N SER A 340 6.97 21.40 1.03
CA SER A 340 6.09 20.38 0.46
C SER A 340 4.71 20.32 1.12
N LYS A 341 4.37 21.20 2.07
CA LYS A 341 3.08 21.23 2.79
C LYS A 341 2.68 19.87 3.36
N PHE A 342 3.56 19.25 4.13
CA PHE A 342 3.20 18.11 4.96
C PHE A 342 3.86 18.22 6.34
N GLU A 343 3.33 17.51 7.33
CA GLU A 343 3.85 17.55 8.70
C GLU A 343 3.68 16.21 9.41
N TYR A 344 4.45 16.03 10.49
CA TYR A 344 4.34 14.90 11.39
C TYR A 344 3.84 15.35 12.77
N ILE A 345 2.86 14.64 13.30
CA ILE A 345 2.43 14.75 14.69
C ILE A 345 2.70 13.40 15.37
N LEU A 346 3.70 13.41 16.24
CA LEU A 346 4.33 12.23 16.80
C LEU A 346 4.01 12.11 18.29
N THR A 347 3.75 10.88 18.76
CA THR A 347 3.75 10.59 20.20
C THR A 347 4.83 9.58 20.57
N THR A 348 5.46 9.74 21.72
CA THR A 348 6.34 8.72 22.30
C THR A 348 6.15 8.68 23.81
N GLN A 349 6.60 7.61 24.45
CA GLN A 349 6.48 7.47 25.90
C GLN A 349 7.46 8.36 26.64
N ASP A 350 8.71 8.41 26.16
CA ASP A 350 9.82 9.15 26.74
C ASP A 350 10.87 9.47 25.67
N GLU A 351 11.72 10.45 25.94
CA GLU A 351 12.83 10.86 25.07
C GLU A 351 13.83 9.72 24.90
N VAL A 352 14.19 9.05 26.00
CA VAL A 352 15.17 7.93 26.03
C VAL A 352 14.81 6.80 25.06
N LEU A 353 13.51 6.48 24.90
CA LEU A 353 13.10 5.40 24.00
C LEU A 353 13.29 5.78 22.53
N LEU A 354 13.06 7.04 22.19
CA LEU A 354 13.26 7.54 20.85
C LEU A 354 14.77 7.71 20.56
N GLU A 355 15.53 8.16 21.56
CA GLU A 355 16.98 8.24 21.50
C GLU A 355 17.63 6.87 21.29
N ASN A 356 17.19 5.83 22.01
CA ASN A 356 17.66 4.46 21.81
C ASN A 356 17.37 3.94 20.39
N LYS A 357 16.27 4.39 19.77
CA LYS A 357 15.90 3.98 18.41
C LYS A 357 16.73 4.71 17.34
N LEU A 358 16.99 6.00 17.52
CA LEU A 358 17.62 6.84 16.50
C LEU A 358 19.15 6.98 16.70
N GLY A 359 19.62 6.82 17.93
CA GLY A 359 20.93 7.28 18.39
C GLY A 359 20.91 8.76 18.77
N GLU A 360 21.76 9.14 19.72
CA GLU A 360 21.86 10.49 20.31
C GLU A 360 21.89 11.59 19.23
N SER A 361 22.83 11.50 18.28
CA SER A 361 23.01 12.52 17.24
C SER A 361 21.76 12.72 16.37
N LYS A 362 21.03 11.66 16.03
CA LYS A 362 19.84 11.73 15.16
C LYS A 362 18.61 12.14 15.94
N PHE A 363 18.52 11.76 17.20
CA PHE A 363 17.50 12.28 18.10
C PHE A 363 17.63 13.79 18.27
N GLU A 364 18.84 14.31 18.55
CA GLU A 364 19.07 15.76 18.71
C GLU A 364 18.74 16.54 17.43
N GLU A 365 19.11 16.00 16.26
CA GLU A 365 18.76 16.57 14.95
C GLU A 365 17.23 16.67 14.77
N LEU A 366 16.50 15.59 15.06
CA LEU A 366 15.05 15.57 14.99
C LEU A 366 14.42 16.55 15.99
N TYR A 367 14.81 16.43 17.26
CA TYR A 367 14.23 17.16 18.37
C TYR A 367 14.44 18.67 18.24
N THR A 368 15.61 19.11 17.78
CA THR A 368 15.90 20.54 17.56
C THR A 368 15.01 21.14 16.48
N ASN A 369 14.70 20.37 15.44
CA ASN A 369 13.90 20.85 14.31
C ASN A 369 12.40 20.93 14.64
N ILE A 370 11.86 20.05 15.49
CA ILE A 370 10.44 20.07 15.86
C ILE A 370 10.13 21.29 16.71
N VAL A 371 9.18 22.13 16.28
CA VAL A 371 8.81 23.34 17.02
C VAL A 371 7.82 23.04 18.14
N SER A 372 6.78 22.26 17.86
CA SER A 372 5.71 22.00 18.84
C SER A 372 6.07 20.83 19.75
N LYS A 373 6.36 21.10 21.03
CA LYS A 373 6.82 20.10 22.00
C LYS A 373 5.95 20.11 23.24
N TYR A 374 5.31 18.98 23.53
CA TYR A 374 4.43 18.85 24.69
C TYR A 374 4.74 17.60 25.50
N SER A 375 4.49 17.66 26.80
CA SER A 375 4.70 16.53 27.70
C SER A 375 3.51 16.34 28.63
N PHE A 376 2.85 15.19 28.52
CA PHE A 376 1.95 14.66 29.54
C PHE A 376 2.77 13.96 30.64
N ALA A 377 2.11 13.35 31.62
CA ALA A 377 2.81 12.59 32.65
C ALA A 377 3.73 11.52 32.03
N THR A 378 5.05 11.67 32.23
CA THR A 378 6.07 10.67 31.86
C THR A 378 6.56 9.94 33.11
N ASN A 379 7.54 9.05 32.98
CA ASN A 379 8.24 8.46 34.13
C ASN A 379 9.23 9.44 34.78
N SER A 380 9.75 10.37 33.98
CA SER A 380 10.70 11.42 34.37
C SER A 380 10.05 12.67 34.96
N ASN A 381 8.75 12.87 34.75
CA ASN A 381 8.00 14.05 35.20
C ASN A 381 6.67 13.65 35.87
N GLU A 382 6.52 14.00 37.14
CA GLU A 382 5.28 13.79 37.88
C GLU A 382 4.28 14.93 37.66
N ILE A 383 3.46 14.78 36.63
CA ILE A 383 2.25 15.59 36.44
C ILE A 383 1.10 14.93 37.20
N LYS A 384 0.54 15.66 38.17
CA LYS A 384 -0.50 15.13 39.09
C LYS A 384 -1.92 15.26 38.54
N GLY A 385 -2.19 16.22 37.66
CA GLY A 385 -3.50 16.40 37.03
C GLY A 385 -3.77 15.36 35.95
N LYS A 386 -4.98 14.78 35.96
CA LYS A 386 -5.44 13.90 34.88
C LYS A 386 -5.53 14.72 33.57
N PHE A 387 -4.87 14.25 32.51
CA PHE A 387 -4.79 14.94 31.20
C PHE A 387 -4.14 16.33 31.25
N GLU A 388 -3.38 16.62 32.30
CA GLU A 388 -2.54 17.81 32.35
C GLU A 388 -1.29 17.59 31.48
N TYR A 389 -0.88 18.64 30.78
CA TYR A 389 0.30 18.66 29.94
C TYR A 389 1.10 19.95 30.14
N ILE A 390 2.37 19.89 29.77
CA ILE A 390 3.31 21.01 29.76
C ILE A 390 3.68 21.30 28.32
N ASP A 391 3.59 22.56 27.92
CA ASP A 391 4.29 23.08 26.73
C ASP A 391 5.78 23.21 27.08
N LEU A 392 6.63 22.42 26.42
CA LEU A 392 8.06 22.35 26.73
C LEU A 392 8.83 23.60 26.27
N ASN A 393 8.25 24.43 25.40
CA ASN A 393 8.86 25.70 24.99
C ASN A 393 8.59 26.82 26.00
N THR A 394 7.38 26.87 26.56
CA THR A 394 6.96 27.94 27.48
C THR A 394 6.94 27.53 28.95
N MET A 395 7.10 26.23 29.23
CA MET A 395 6.95 25.59 30.53
C MET A 395 5.59 25.80 31.20
N LYS A 396 4.57 26.22 30.42
CA LYS A 396 3.21 26.44 30.92
C LYS A 396 2.46 25.12 31.02
N LYS A 397 1.71 24.97 32.10
CA LYS A 397 0.80 23.86 32.35
C LYS A 397 -0.61 24.20 31.86
N ALA A 398 -1.25 23.23 31.23
CA ALA A 398 -2.66 23.30 30.84
C ALA A 398 -3.32 21.94 31.00
N THR A 399 -4.65 21.91 31.00
CA THR A 399 -5.41 20.65 31.02
C THR A 399 -6.03 20.44 29.65
N ALA A 400 -5.74 19.29 29.03
CA ALA A 400 -6.33 18.93 27.74
C ALA A 400 -7.71 18.31 27.93
N GLN A 401 -8.61 18.58 26.98
CA GLN A 401 -9.91 17.91 26.93
C GLN A 401 -9.76 16.57 26.19
N PRO A 402 -10.02 15.42 26.85
CA PRO A 402 -9.93 14.13 26.20
C PRO A 402 -11.12 13.88 25.27
N MET A 403 -10.85 13.23 24.14
CA MET A 403 -11.84 12.69 23.23
C MET A 403 -12.05 11.20 23.53
N PHE A 404 -13.28 10.84 23.89
CA PHE A 404 -13.72 9.46 24.11
C PHE A 404 -14.94 9.15 23.25
N PHE A 405 -15.08 7.89 22.87
CA PHE A 405 -16.15 7.41 22.01
C PHE A 405 -16.85 6.23 22.65
N GLU A 406 -18.16 6.15 22.44
CA GLU A 406 -18.96 5.00 22.86
C GLU A 406 -18.72 3.82 21.91
N SER A 407 -18.52 2.63 22.47
CA SER A 407 -18.22 1.42 21.70
C SER A 407 -19.29 1.12 20.63
N LYS A 408 -20.57 1.31 20.98
CA LYS A 408 -21.68 1.06 20.05
C LYS A 408 -21.64 2.00 18.85
N ASP A 409 -21.19 3.24 19.03
CA ASP A 409 -21.13 4.21 17.94
C ASP A 409 -19.94 3.97 17.02
N LEU A 410 -18.81 3.52 17.57
CA LEU A 410 -17.68 3.03 16.76
C LEU A 410 -18.09 1.84 15.87
N ILE A 411 -18.82 0.87 16.43
CA ILE A 411 -19.27 -0.33 15.68
C ILE A 411 -20.25 0.04 14.57
N LYS A 412 -21.19 0.97 14.82
CA LYS A 412 -22.12 1.44 13.79
C LYS A 412 -21.39 2.08 12.59
N VAL A 413 -20.42 2.95 12.86
CA VAL A 413 -19.67 3.61 11.78
C VAL A 413 -18.77 2.62 11.05
N GLU A 414 -18.12 1.72 11.77
CA GLU A 414 -17.32 0.65 11.15
C GLU A 414 -18.19 -0.28 10.29
N HIS A 415 -19.39 -0.64 10.76
CA HIS A 415 -20.35 -1.41 9.96
C HIS A 415 -20.74 -0.66 8.68
N GLN A 416 -21.04 0.64 8.77
CA GLN A 416 -21.35 1.46 7.61
C GLN A 416 -20.20 1.47 6.60
N PHE A 417 -18.96 1.65 7.06
CA PHE A 417 -17.76 1.61 6.23
C PHE A 417 -17.55 0.24 5.58
N GLN A 418 -17.66 -0.85 6.35
CA GLN A 418 -17.46 -2.20 5.84
C GLN A 418 -18.55 -2.59 4.85
N LYS A 419 -19.80 -2.23 5.14
CA LYS A 419 -20.93 -2.44 4.24
C LYS A 419 -20.77 -1.64 2.94
N SER A 420 -20.31 -0.38 3.00
CA SER A 420 -20.10 0.43 1.80
C SER A 420 -18.97 -0.06 0.91
N ASN A 421 -17.96 -0.67 1.51
CA ASN A 421 -16.80 -1.22 0.79
C ASN A 421 -16.92 -2.73 0.53
N LEU A 422 -18.11 -3.32 0.75
CA LEU A 422 -18.39 -4.75 0.57
C LEU A 422 -17.49 -5.70 1.39
N ILE A 423 -16.86 -5.19 2.45
CA ILE A 423 -15.95 -5.95 3.33
C ILE A 423 -16.71 -7.06 4.06
N LEU A 424 -17.97 -6.83 4.43
CA LEU A 424 -18.79 -7.84 5.10
C LEU A 424 -19.03 -9.10 4.26
N ALA A 425 -18.73 -9.08 2.95
CA ALA A 425 -18.83 -10.24 2.07
C ALA A 425 -17.69 -11.26 2.29
N PHE A 426 -16.60 -10.86 2.95
CA PHE A 426 -15.44 -11.72 3.24
C PHE A 426 -15.69 -12.72 4.38
N SER A 427 -16.93 -12.88 4.83
CA SER A 427 -17.31 -13.89 5.81
C SER A 427 -18.55 -14.67 5.38
N ASP A 428 -18.68 -15.91 5.86
CA ASP A 428 -19.89 -16.73 5.72
C ASP A 428 -20.93 -16.45 6.80
N TYR A 429 -20.79 -15.34 7.54
CA TYR A 429 -21.68 -15.05 8.66
C TYR A 429 -23.09 -14.71 8.19
N GLU A 430 -24.06 -15.51 8.64
CA GLU A 430 -25.48 -15.34 8.34
C GLU A 430 -26.16 -14.35 9.29
N ALA A 431 -25.87 -13.06 9.10
CA ALA A 431 -26.55 -11.99 9.82
C ALA A 431 -28.03 -11.86 9.42
N TYR A 432 -28.87 -11.45 10.37
CA TYR A 432 -30.23 -10.97 10.08
C TYR A 432 -30.17 -9.66 9.25
N ILE A 433 -31.23 -9.35 8.48
CA ILE A 433 -31.26 -8.26 7.47
C ILE A 433 -30.80 -6.89 8.03
N ASP A 434 -31.09 -6.61 9.30
CA ASP A 434 -30.77 -5.33 9.97
C ASP A 434 -29.73 -5.46 11.08
N GLU A 435 -29.04 -6.59 11.17
CA GLU A 435 -28.06 -6.82 12.22
C GLU A 435 -26.77 -6.02 11.96
N ILE A 436 -26.33 -5.30 13.00
CA ILE A 436 -25.11 -4.51 12.96
C ILE A 436 -23.96 -5.35 13.52
N TYR A 437 -23.06 -5.73 12.64
CA TYR A 437 -21.83 -6.45 12.94
C TYR A 437 -20.66 -5.93 12.11
N ILE A 438 -19.44 -6.22 12.57
CA ILE A 438 -18.21 -5.87 11.86
C ILE A 438 -17.28 -7.07 11.80
N LEU A 439 -16.47 -7.15 10.74
CA LEU A 439 -15.35 -8.06 10.65
C LEU A 439 -14.13 -7.44 11.33
N LYS A 440 -13.45 -8.24 12.14
CA LYS A 440 -12.19 -7.88 12.78
C LYS A 440 -11.07 -8.72 12.19
N TYR A 441 -10.01 -8.01 11.80
CA TYR A 441 -8.80 -8.61 11.27
C TYR A 441 -7.94 -9.17 12.41
N ASP A 442 -7.48 -10.40 12.22
CA ASP A 442 -6.46 -11.06 13.01
C ASP A 442 -5.64 -11.92 12.04
N GLU A 443 -4.34 -11.70 11.95
CA GLU A 443 -3.48 -12.36 10.96
C GLU A 443 -3.51 -13.88 11.10
N LYS A 444 -3.44 -14.38 12.33
CA LYS A 444 -3.38 -15.82 12.62
C LYS A 444 -4.69 -16.51 12.25
N LEU A 445 -5.84 -15.88 12.51
CA LEU A 445 -7.11 -16.44 12.10
C LEU A 445 -7.27 -16.46 10.58
N ILE A 446 -6.77 -15.43 9.88
CA ILE A 446 -6.81 -15.40 8.41
C ILE A 446 -5.97 -16.52 7.80
N GLU A 447 -4.80 -16.85 8.37
CA GLU A 447 -4.00 -18.01 7.97
C GLU A 447 -4.78 -19.34 8.10
N ASP A 448 -5.67 -19.43 9.10
CA ASP A 448 -6.57 -20.57 9.33
C ASP A 448 -7.90 -20.47 8.55
N TYR A 449 -8.01 -19.55 7.57
CA TYR A 449 -9.23 -19.26 6.81
C TYR A 449 -10.44 -18.90 7.70
N LYS A 450 -10.19 -18.14 8.77
CA LYS A 450 -11.18 -17.64 9.71
C LYS A 450 -11.13 -16.11 9.85
N VAL A 451 -12.24 -15.53 10.29
CA VAL A 451 -12.33 -14.10 10.62
C VAL A 451 -13.19 -13.91 11.85
N LEU A 452 -12.88 -12.89 12.66
CA LEU A 452 -13.70 -12.51 13.80
C LEU A 452 -14.87 -11.65 13.34
N VAL A 453 -16.03 -11.92 13.91
CA VAL A 453 -17.19 -11.04 13.82
C VAL A 453 -17.46 -10.48 15.20
N GLN A 454 -17.74 -9.18 15.25
CA GLN A 454 -18.19 -8.49 16.47
C GLN A 454 -19.56 -7.86 16.25
N THR A 455 -20.52 -8.15 17.11
CA THR A 455 -21.87 -7.54 17.08
C THR A 455 -21.89 -6.19 17.77
N ILE A 456 -22.99 -5.44 17.61
CA ILE A 456 -23.24 -4.17 18.31
C ILE A 456 -23.24 -4.30 19.84
N ASP A 457 -23.53 -5.48 20.37
CA ASP A 457 -23.52 -5.77 21.81
C ASP A 457 -22.17 -6.31 22.30
N ASN A 458 -21.13 -6.25 21.45
CA ASN A 458 -19.77 -6.71 21.71
C ASN A 458 -19.60 -8.23 21.85
N ASP A 459 -20.57 -9.02 21.41
CA ASP A 459 -20.36 -10.46 21.27
C ASP A 459 -19.37 -10.71 20.13
N ILE A 460 -18.43 -11.64 20.35
CA ILE A 460 -17.37 -11.98 19.39
C ILE A 460 -17.45 -13.47 19.09
N PHE A 461 -17.42 -13.81 17.80
CA PHE A 461 -17.37 -15.19 17.32
C PHE A 461 -16.45 -15.33 16.11
N GLU A 462 -15.92 -16.53 15.93
CA GLU A 462 -15.15 -16.90 14.75
C GLU A 462 -16.09 -17.44 13.68
N THR A 463 -15.83 -17.06 12.42
CA THR A 463 -16.56 -17.56 11.25
C THR A 463 -15.56 -17.84 10.13
N LYS A 464 -15.98 -18.47 9.03
CA LYS A 464 -15.09 -18.74 7.91
C LYS A 464 -14.76 -17.44 7.16
N TYR A 465 -13.50 -17.28 6.81
CA TYR A 465 -13.04 -16.23 5.90
C TYR A 465 -13.25 -16.67 4.46
N ILE A 466 -13.83 -15.78 3.64
CA ILE A 466 -14.04 -15.99 2.21
C ILE A 466 -13.04 -15.11 1.46
N SER A 467 -11.99 -15.70 0.90
CA SER A 467 -10.95 -14.97 0.16
C SER A 467 -11.44 -14.37 -1.16
N TYR A 468 -12.44 -15.01 -1.78
CA TYR A 468 -13.03 -14.60 -3.06
C TYR A 468 -14.56 -14.56 -2.94
N PRO A 469 -15.11 -13.49 -2.35
CA PRO A 469 -16.54 -13.41 -2.10
C PRO A 469 -17.35 -13.13 -3.36
N ASP A 470 -18.55 -13.72 -3.44
CA ASP A 470 -19.53 -13.36 -4.47
C ASP A 470 -20.20 -12.02 -4.10
N PHE A 471 -19.59 -10.94 -4.58
CA PHE A 471 -20.10 -9.59 -4.36
C PHE A 471 -21.47 -9.34 -4.99
N GLN A 472 -21.87 -10.07 -6.05
CA GLN A 472 -23.17 -9.89 -6.67
C GLN A 472 -24.27 -10.46 -5.76
N SER A 473 -24.06 -11.66 -5.24
CA SER A 473 -24.96 -12.25 -4.25
C SER A 473 -25.05 -11.42 -2.98
N PHE A 474 -23.92 -10.88 -2.49
CA PHE A 474 -23.90 -9.98 -1.35
C PHE A 474 -24.74 -8.71 -1.59
N LYS A 475 -24.58 -8.04 -2.75
CA LYS A 475 -25.36 -6.85 -3.11
C LYS A 475 -26.86 -7.13 -3.18
N LYS A 476 -27.26 -8.29 -3.73
CA LYS A 476 -28.67 -8.72 -3.77
C LYS A 476 -29.23 -8.92 -2.36
N LYS A 477 -28.51 -9.61 -1.47
CA LYS A 477 -28.93 -9.85 -0.07
C LYS A 477 -29.25 -8.54 0.67
N TYR A 478 -28.45 -7.50 0.46
CA TYR A 478 -28.58 -6.23 1.18
C TYR A 478 -29.32 -5.13 0.39
N SER A 479 -30.02 -5.49 -0.70
CA SER A 479 -30.77 -4.54 -1.55
C SER A 479 -29.93 -3.31 -1.94
N TYR A 480 -28.68 -3.54 -2.33
CA TYR A 480 -27.74 -2.46 -2.62
C TYR A 480 -28.08 -1.82 -3.98
N SER A 481 -28.71 -0.63 -3.97
CA SER A 481 -28.78 0.23 -5.15
C SER A 481 -27.41 0.86 -5.36
N ASP A 482 -26.88 0.79 -6.59
CA ASP A 482 -25.53 1.22 -6.99
C ASP A 482 -25.24 2.68 -6.58
N ASN A 483 -24.76 2.88 -5.34
CA ASN A 483 -24.30 4.19 -4.85
C ASN A 483 -22.79 4.33 -5.15
N SER A 484 -22.39 5.54 -5.49
CA SER A 484 -21.12 5.96 -6.11
C SER A 484 -19.85 5.81 -5.28
N TYR A 485 -19.78 4.88 -4.33
CA TYR A 485 -18.60 4.67 -3.48
C TYR A 485 -17.88 3.38 -3.87
N ARG A 486 -17.30 3.38 -5.06
CA ARG A 486 -16.44 2.29 -5.54
C ARG A 486 -14.97 2.67 -5.29
N HIS A 487 -14.36 2.12 -4.24
CA HIS A 487 -12.93 1.77 -4.36
C HIS A 487 -12.91 0.37 -4.96
N TYR A 488 -12.70 0.33 -6.28
CA TYR A 488 -12.76 -0.83 -7.15
C TYR A 488 -12.14 -2.08 -6.51
N PHE A 489 -12.94 -3.04 -6.04
CA PHE A 489 -12.54 -4.44 -5.98
C PHE A 489 -12.94 -5.08 -7.31
N ILE A 490 -12.34 -4.56 -8.37
CA ILE A 490 -12.04 -5.39 -9.53
C ILE A 490 -10.57 -5.69 -9.27
N ASP A 491 -10.28 -6.77 -8.55
CA ASP A 491 -9.07 -7.49 -8.96
C ASP A 491 -9.29 -7.70 -10.46
N ASP A 492 -8.30 -7.33 -11.28
CA ASP A 492 -8.25 -7.72 -12.69
C ASP A 492 -8.25 -9.26 -12.77
N PHE A 493 -9.41 -9.85 -12.53
CA PHE A 493 -9.76 -11.16 -13.03
C PHE A 493 -10.03 -10.93 -14.51
N GLU A 494 -8.95 -10.82 -15.30
CA GLU A 494 -8.92 -11.70 -16.45
C GLU A 494 -9.16 -13.09 -15.86
N PHE A 495 -10.40 -13.56 -15.98
CA PHE A 495 -10.68 -14.97 -15.85
C PHE A 495 -9.60 -15.66 -16.67
N ASN A 496 -8.76 -16.45 -16.01
CA ASN A 496 -8.31 -17.67 -16.63
C ASN A 496 -9.62 -18.42 -16.94
N GLU A 497 -10.21 -18.13 -18.10
CA GLU A 497 -11.27 -18.94 -18.67
C GLU A 497 -10.64 -20.31 -18.85
N TYR A 498 -10.81 -21.15 -17.83
CA TYR A 498 -11.08 -22.53 -18.09
C TYR A 498 -12.34 -22.55 -18.93
N GLU A 499 -12.18 -22.98 -20.18
CA GLU A 499 -13.25 -23.55 -20.98
C GLU A 499 -13.96 -24.61 -20.14
N GLU A 500 -14.99 -24.22 -19.38
CA GLU A 500 -16.08 -25.13 -19.11
C GLU A 500 -16.95 -25.16 -20.36
N LEU A 501 -16.63 -26.13 -21.22
CA LEU A 501 -17.59 -26.82 -22.06
C LEU A 501 -18.80 -27.23 -21.21
N ILE A 502 -19.75 -26.32 -20.98
CA ILE A 502 -21.12 -26.67 -20.63
C ILE A 502 -21.89 -26.79 -21.94
N VAL A 503 -21.67 -27.93 -22.59
CA VAL A 503 -22.74 -28.58 -23.32
C VAL A 503 -23.58 -29.25 -22.23
N GLU A 504 -24.73 -28.70 -21.89
CA GLU A 504 -25.91 -29.50 -21.51
C GLU A 504 -27.19 -28.63 -21.36
N ASN A 505 -28.15 -28.95 -22.23
CA ASN A 505 -29.60 -28.94 -22.02
C ASN A 505 -30.34 -27.58 -21.97
N ILE A 506 -30.58 -27.03 -23.16
CA ILE A 506 -31.82 -26.28 -23.41
C ILE A 506 -32.97 -27.30 -23.40
N ASN A 507 -33.83 -27.21 -22.39
CA ASN A 507 -35.13 -27.91 -22.39
C ASN A 507 -36.02 -27.30 -23.49
N GLU A 508 -36.54 -28.15 -24.36
CA GLU A 508 -37.37 -27.82 -25.54
C GLU A 508 -38.83 -27.43 -25.23
N GLU A 509 -39.17 -26.96 -24.03
CA GLU A 509 -40.54 -26.54 -23.73
C GLU A 509 -40.56 -25.12 -23.14
N GLU A 510 -41.38 -24.26 -23.74
CA GLU A 510 -41.67 -22.84 -23.42
C GLU A 510 -41.00 -21.75 -24.26
N ILE A 511 -41.03 -21.83 -25.60
CA ILE A 511 -41.30 -20.65 -26.43
C ILE A 511 -42.23 -21.05 -27.61
N GLU A 512 -43.47 -21.40 -27.30
CA GLU A 512 -44.59 -21.15 -28.20
C GLU A 512 -45.44 -20.05 -27.55
N THR A 513 -45.38 -18.84 -28.09
CA THR A 513 -46.54 -17.98 -28.42
C THR A 513 -46.07 -16.57 -28.76
N SER A 514 -45.84 -16.33 -30.04
CA SER A 514 -46.29 -15.16 -30.82
C SER A 514 -45.42 -15.05 -32.06
N LEU A 515 -45.83 -15.81 -33.07
CA LEU A 515 -45.54 -15.50 -34.46
C LEU A 515 -46.20 -14.16 -34.77
N ASP A 516 -45.44 -13.23 -35.35
CA ASP A 516 -45.80 -12.58 -36.61
C ASP A 516 -44.56 -11.87 -37.21
N ASP A 517 -44.48 -11.95 -38.54
CA ASP A 517 -43.58 -11.30 -39.50
C ASP A 517 -42.19 -11.91 -39.81
N ASP A 518 -42.23 -12.88 -40.74
CA ASP A 518 -41.48 -12.93 -42.01
C ASP A 518 -40.02 -12.44 -42.06
N SER A 519 -39.09 -13.33 -41.74
CA SER A 519 -37.91 -13.62 -42.58
C SER A 519 -37.32 -14.98 -42.19
N SER A 520 -36.96 -15.79 -43.18
CA SER A 520 -36.80 -17.25 -43.03
C SER A 520 -35.55 -17.67 -42.25
N VAL A 521 -35.74 -18.62 -41.33
CA VAL A 521 -34.70 -19.34 -40.58
C VAL A 521 -33.58 -19.90 -41.49
N ASP A 522 -33.88 -20.17 -42.76
CA ASP A 522 -32.92 -20.59 -43.78
C ASP A 522 -31.82 -19.55 -44.09
N GLU A 523 -32.09 -18.26 -43.90
CA GLU A 523 -31.12 -17.18 -44.15
C GLU A 523 -30.12 -17.02 -43.00
N ILE A 524 -30.55 -17.32 -41.77
CA ILE A 524 -29.71 -17.34 -40.57
C ILE A 524 -28.79 -18.57 -40.58
N VAL A 525 -29.32 -19.75 -40.95
CA VAL A 525 -28.54 -20.99 -41.08
C VAL A 525 -27.48 -20.90 -42.20
N LYS A 526 -27.78 -20.19 -43.30
CA LYS A 526 -26.79 -19.91 -44.36
C LYS A 526 -25.67 -18.97 -43.90
N ARG A 527 -25.95 -18.01 -43.03
CA ARG A 527 -24.95 -17.06 -42.51
C ARG A 527 -23.98 -17.72 -41.53
N ILE A 528 -24.49 -18.62 -40.69
CA ILE A 528 -23.68 -19.36 -39.71
C ILE A 528 -22.77 -20.38 -40.40
N LYS A 529 -23.23 -21.06 -41.45
CA LYS A 529 -22.38 -21.99 -42.23
C LYS A 529 -21.29 -21.30 -43.05
N LYS A 530 -21.46 -20.02 -43.42
CA LYS A 530 -20.45 -19.25 -44.15
C LYS A 530 -19.31 -18.72 -43.26
N LEU A 531 -19.53 -18.60 -41.95
CA LEU A 531 -18.53 -18.12 -41.00
C LEU A 531 -17.63 -19.23 -40.43
N MET A 532 -17.91 -20.50 -40.74
CA MET A 532 -17.23 -21.68 -40.19
C MET A 532 -16.39 -22.44 -41.24
N LEU A 533 -16.20 -21.87 -42.44
CA LEU A 533 -15.57 -22.56 -43.59
C LEU A 533 -14.45 -21.76 -44.28
N ASP A 534 -14.03 -20.61 -43.75
CA ASP A 534 -12.90 -19.82 -44.29
C ASP A 534 -11.64 -19.89 -43.39
N ASP A 535 -11.58 -20.85 -42.47
CA ASP A 535 -10.32 -21.42 -41.96
C ASP A 535 -10.04 -22.72 -42.76
N GLU A 536 -8.82 -22.84 -43.29
CA GLU A 536 -8.31 -23.89 -44.20
C GLU A 536 -8.54 -23.68 -45.72
N THR A 537 -7.78 -22.77 -46.35
CA THR A 537 -6.92 -23.06 -47.53
C THR A 537 -6.31 -21.79 -48.17
N ALA A 538 -5.11 -21.40 -47.71
CA ALA A 538 -3.99 -20.96 -48.55
C ALA A 538 -2.69 -20.98 -47.71
#